data_AF-A0A9W5Z1E3-F1
#
_entry.id   AF-A0A9W5Z1E3-F1
#
_cell.length_a   1.000
_cell.length_b   1.000
_cell.length_c   1.000
_cell.angle_alpha   90.00
_cell.angle_beta   90.00
_cell.angle_gamma   90.00
#
_symmetry.space_group_name_H-M   'P 1'
#
loop_
_entity.id
_entity.type
_entity.pdbx_description
1 polymer ?
#
loop_
_entity_poly.entity_id
_entity_poly.type
_entity_poly.pdbx_seq_one_letter_code
_entity_poly.pdbx_strand_id
1 'polypeptide(L)'
;MAQESRLEQLPVELLQAILAAMDIRTLEAAVTAEPSTHASSKIRDGSTQQAEEFLTPYFARDQHHFLASMEWGLAQARSISQLDETVQYFVDRIATHALRIPGLSFCQPAPPFLPPTKLERNRIARSLYRFETHCNLHPSGRQSLMSHQDKRYIDHFAPWENEQLVCVSEYLFQHIVNPVLSGCCDHLFDRPMYPAEFLVGVPEELVDFHLLHGLAHIRLFVIENETDLEQILQVVRGTPPCYIWTRSIQSELIYFECMHPDTPELKDFESEEEKKYIPQPRVRDSDSGPEDIWRWANQERDARHFVGYYKAKKLREWAFVMWDRWRIDDWGVLILSHALTFDADGQFIEPRGEMTPEMKERCRLRKRRLTGHI
;
A
#
# COMPACT_ATOMS: atom_id res chain seq x y z
N MET A 1 -18.45 -17.16 -29.22
CA MET A 1 -18.62 -18.20 -28.19
C MET A 1 -18.37 -17.53 -26.86
N ALA A 2 -19.41 -17.39 -26.06
CA ALA A 2 -19.32 -16.73 -24.76
C ALA A 2 -18.47 -17.57 -23.81
N GLN A 3 -17.53 -16.93 -23.15
CA GLN A 3 -16.69 -17.55 -22.13
C GLN A 3 -17.58 -17.74 -20.89
N GLU A 4 -18.08 -18.96 -20.71
CA GLU A 4 -18.83 -19.36 -19.51
C GLU A 4 -18.04 -18.96 -18.26
N SER A 5 -18.76 -18.43 -17.26
CA SER A 5 -18.13 -17.88 -16.06
C SER A 5 -17.43 -19.01 -15.30
N ARG A 6 -16.20 -18.76 -14.81
CA ARG A 6 -15.36 -19.77 -14.13
C ARG A 6 -15.98 -20.39 -12.87
N LEU A 7 -17.06 -19.81 -12.37
CA LEU A 7 -17.87 -20.37 -11.28
C LEU A 7 -18.53 -21.70 -11.71
N GLU A 8 -18.95 -21.83 -12.96
CA GLU A 8 -19.68 -23.01 -13.48
C GLU A 8 -18.81 -24.26 -13.63
N GLN A 9 -17.49 -24.14 -13.41
CA GLN A 9 -16.52 -25.26 -13.48
C GLN A 9 -16.21 -25.89 -12.12
N LEU A 10 -16.75 -25.36 -11.02
CA LEU A 10 -16.58 -25.94 -9.70
C LEU A 10 -17.51 -27.16 -9.51
N PRO A 11 -17.10 -28.16 -8.70
CA PRO A 11 -17.98 -29.28 -8.34
C PRO A 11 -19.31 -28.77 -7.76
N VAL A 12 -20.43 -29.42 -8.13
CA VAL A 12 -21.79 -28.98 -7.77
C VAL A 12 -21.98 -28.86 -6.26
N GLU A 13 -21.32 -29.73 -5.50
CA GLU A 13 -21.34 -29.75 -4.04
C GLU A 13 -20.62 -28.53 -3.44
N LEU A 14 -19.57 -28.04 -4.13
CA LEU A 14 -18.82 -26.85 -3.77
C LEU A 14 -19.62 -25.59 -4.10
N LEU A 15 -20.28 -25.56 -5.28
CA LEU A 15 -21.20 -24.50 -5.66
C LEU A 15 -22.35 -24.37 -4.65
N GLN A 16 -22.93 -25.49 -4.23
CA GLN A 16 -24.02 -25.53 -3.25
C GLN A 16 -23.57 -25.13 -1.84
N ALA A 17 -22.38 -25.54 -1.41
CA ALA A 17 -21.80 -25.12 -0.12
C ALA A 17 -21.44 -23.62 -0.11
N ILE A 18 -20.95 -23.09 -1.23
CA ILE A 18 -20.65 -21.67 -1.42
C ILE A 18 -21.93 -20.83 -1.42
N LEU A 19 -22.95 -21.24 -2.21
CA LEU A 19 -24.24 -20.55 -2.31
C LEU A 19 -25.06 -20.61 -1.01
N ALA A 20 -24.85 -21.64 -0.18
CA ALA A 20 -25.53 -21.80 1.10
C ALA A 20 -24.86 -21.01 2.25
N ALA A 21 -23.59 -20.62 2.11
CA ALA A 21 -22.82 -20.04 3.22
C ALA A 21 -22.32 -18.61 2.99
N MET A 22 -22.28 -18.11 1.75
CA MET A 22 -21.68 -16.81 1.42
C MET A 22 -22.38 -16.11 0.25
N ASP A 23 -22.44 -14.78 0.32
CA ASP A 23 -22.81 -13.93 -0.83
C ASP A 23 -21.79 -14.18 -1.97
N ILE A 24 -22.30 -14.36 -3.20
CA ILE A 24 -21.50 -14.52 -4.43
C ILE A 24 -20.46 -13.40 -4.55
N ARG A 25 -20.77 -12.18 -4.05
CA ARG A 25 -19.83 -11.05 -4.01
C ARG A 25 -18.64 -11.30 -3.08
N THR A 26 -18.83 -12.01 -1.97
CA THR A 26 -17.76 -12.38 -1.03
C THR A 26 -16.83 -13.43 -1.62
N LEU A 27 -17.35 -14.35 -2.45
CA LEU A 27 -16.51 -15.32 -3.16
C LEU A 27 -15.75 -14.66 -4.33
N GLU A 28 -16.39 -13.78 -5.09
CA GLU A 28 -15.70 -12.98 -6.11
C GLU A 28 -14.63 -12.08 -5.49
N ALA A 29 -14.90 -11.44 -4.35
CA ALA A 29 -13.92 -10.69 -3.57
C ALA A 29 -12.79 -11.61 -3.08
N ALA A 30 -13.09 -12.80 -2.54
CA ALA A 30 -12.10 -13.78 -2.06
C ALA A 30 -11.20 -14.36 -3.17
N VAL A 31 -11.72 -14.49 -4.40
CA VAL A 31 -10.97 -14.99 -5.57
C VAL A 31 -10.19 -13.86 -6.26
N THR A 32 -10.62 -12.61 -6.12
CA THR A 32 -9.95 -11.42 -6.69
C THR A 32 -8.97 -10.74 -5.71
N ALA A 33 -9.21 -10.87 -4.41
CA ALA A 33 -8.28 -10.58 -3.33
C ALA A 33 -7.17 -11.62 -3.37
N GLU A 34 -5.95 -11.19 -3.72
CA GLU A 34 -4.75 -12.02 -3.87
C GLU A 34 -4.76 -13.36 -3.08
N PRO A 35 -5.00 -14.52 -3.75
CA PRO A 35 -4.93 -15.83 -3.10
C PRO A 35 -3.61 -16.10 -2.38
N SER A 36 -2.55 -15.43 -2.83
CA SER A 36 -1.24 -15.41 -2.19
C SER A 36 -1.26 -14.85 -0.77
N THR A 37 -2.10 -13.87 -0.45
CA THR A 37 -2.18 -13.30 0.91
C THR A 37 -2.79 -14.28 1.91
N HIS A 38 -3.82 -15.02 1.48
CA HIS A 38 -4.33 -16.09 2.32
C HIS A 38 -3.31 -17.22 2.47
N ALA A 39 -2.62 -17.60 1.39
CA ALA A 39 -1.57 -18.61 1.46
C ALA A 39 -0.43 -18.20 2.39
N SER A 40 -0.05 -16.92 2.43
CA SER A 40 0.99 -16.44 3.36
C SER A 40 0.56 -16.51 4.81
N SER A 41 -0.73 -16.35 5.14
CA SER A 41 -1.24 -16.46 6.52
C SER A 41 -1.04 -17.86 7.16
N LYS A 42 -0.71 -18.87 6.35
CA LYS A 42 -0.43 -20.24 6.81
C LYS A 42 1.04 -20.47 7.16
N ILE A 43 1.90 -19.49 6.86
CA ILE A 43 3.33 -19.54 7.20
C ILE A 43 3.44 -19.45 8.72
N ARG A 44 4.18 -20.38 9.33
CA ARG A 44 4.39 -20.36 10.78
C ARG A 44 5.35 -19.25 11.14
N ASP A 45 5.03 -18.51 12.20
CA ASP A 45 5.89 -17.46 12.76
C ASP A 45 7.33 -17.95 12.90
N GLY A 46 8.27 -17.19 12.33
CA GLY A 46 9.69 -17.51 12.40
C GLY A 46 10.20 -18.54 11.38
N SER A 47 9.34 -19.11 10.51
CA SER A 47 9.76 -20.13 9.54
C SER A 47 10.33 -19.54 8.25
N THR A 48 11.64 -19.29 8.21
CA THR A 48 12.35 -18.82 7.01
C THR A 48 12.15 -19.76 5.81
N GLN A 49 12.19 -21.07 6.03
CA GLN A 49 12.02 -22.06 4.96
C GLN A 49 10.63 -21.95 4.29
N GLN A 50 9.56 -21.84 5.09
CA GLN A 50 8.20 -21.69 4.54
C GLN A 50 8.02 -20.37 3.80
N ALA A 51 8.66 -19.29 4.27
CA ALA A 51 8.68 -18.02 3.57
C ALA A 51 9.41 -18.12 2.22
N GLU A 52 10.59 -18.76 2.16
CA GLU A 52 11.33 -18.97 0.91
C GLU A 52 10.56 -19.85 -0.10
N GLU A 53 9.93 -20.93 0.39
CA GLU A 53 9.07 -21.81 -0.40
C GLU A 53 7.85 -21.06 -0.98
N PHE A 54 7.27 -20.13 -0.21
CA PHE A 54 6.17 -19.27 -0.68
C PHE A 54 6.64 -18.25 -1.73
N LEU A 55 7.81 -17.65 -1.54
CA LEU A 55 8.29 -16.54 -2.38
C LEU A 55 8.56 -16.96 -3.83
N THR A 56 9.00 -18.21 -4.05
CA THR A 56 9.30 -18.73 -5.40
C THR A 56 8.10 -18.67 -6.36
N PRO A 57 6.96 -19.34 -6.08
CA PRO A 57 5.75 -19.23 -6.90
C PRO A 57 5.14 -17.82 -6.86
N TYR A 58 5.33 -17.08 -5.76
CA TYR A 58 4.83 -15.71 -5.62
C TYR A 58 5.50 -14.75 -6.61
N PHE A 59 6.82 -14.80 -6.76
CA PHE A 59 7.57 -13.98 -7.72
C PHE A 59 7.44 -14.49 -9.16
N ALA A 60 7.25 -15.80 -9.34
CA ALA A 60 6.88 -16.37 -10.64
C ALA A 60 5.47 -15.95 -11.11
N ARG A 61 4.69 -15.28 -10.25
CA ARG A 61 3.30 -14.85 -10.50
C ARG A 61 2.38 -16.04 -10.81
N ASP A 62 2.70 -17.20 -10.23
CA ASP A 62 1.94 -18.42 -10.42
C ASP A 62 0.70 -18.42 -9.52
N GLN A 63 -0.35 -17.74 -9.97
CA GLN A 63 -1.64 -17.73 -9.27
C GLN A 63 -2.25 -19.14 -9.18
N HIS A 64 -1.96 -20.02 -10.14
CA HIS A 64 -2.48 -21.39 -10.13
C HIS A 64 -1.91 -22.18 -8.97
N HIS A 65 -0.63 -21.99 -8.62
CA HIS A 65 -0.03 -22.59 -7.44
C HIS A 65 -0.81 -22.27 -6.16
N PHE A 66 -1.15 -20.99 -5.94
CA PHE A 66 -1.88 -20.57 -4.74
C PHE A 66 -3.33 -21.06 -4.74
N LEU A 67 -4.00 -21.04 -5.89
CA LEU A 67 -5.37 -21.54 -6.01
C LEU A 67 -5.45 -23.07 -5.83
N ALA A 68 -4.46 -23.82 -6.34
CA ALA A 68 -4.42 -25.27 -6.22
C ALA A 68 -4.07 -25.75 -4.80
N SER A 69 -3.33 -24.93 -4.04
CA SER A 69 -2.98 -25.22 -2.64
C SER A 69 -4.03 -24.72 -1.63
N MET A 70 -5.09 -24.05 -2.09
CA MET A 70 -6.19 -23.65 -1.23
C MET A 70 -7.09 -24.84 -0.88
N GLU A 71 -7.28 -25.03 0.42
CA GLU A 71 -8.36 -25.86 0.94
C GLU A 71 -9.65 -25.04 0.93
N TRP A 72 -10.56 -25.36 0.01
CA TRP A 72 -11.83 -24.67 -0.15
C TRP A 72 -12.85 -25.15 0.89
N GLY A 73 -12.70 -24.66 2.12
CA GLY A 73 -13.61 -24.91 3.24
C GLY A 73 -14.28 -23.63 3.76
N LEU A 74 -15.37 -23.80 4.50
CA LEU A 74 -16.12 -22.66 5.09
C LEU A 74 -15.26 -21.82 6.05
N ALA A 75 -14.36 -22.46 6.79
CA ALA A 75 -13.46 -21.76 7.72
C ALA A 75 -12.48 -20.83 6.96
N GLN A 76 -11.91 -21.31 5.85
CA GLN A 76 -11.01 -20.54 5.00
C GLN A 76 -11.77 -19.40 4.32
N ALA A 77 -12.95 -19.69 3.76
CA ALA A 77 -13.78 -18.69 3.12
C ALA A 77 -14.18 -17.56 4.09
N ARG A 78 -14.51 -17.91 5.34
CA ARG A 78 -14.76 -16.95 6.42
C ARG A 78 -13.53 -16.10 6.75
N SER A 79 -12.35 -16.71 6.87
CA SER A 79 -11.10 -15.98 7.14
C SER A 79 -10.78 -14.98 6.03
N ILE A 80 -10.94 -15.38 4.76
CA ILE A 80 -10.72 -14.49 3.61
C ILE A 80 -11.74 -13.33 3.63
N SER A 81 -13.01 -13.61 3.91
CA SER A 81 -14.05 -12.58 4.04
C SER A 81 -13.72 -11.56 5.12
N GLN A 82 -13.25 -12.01 6.29
CA GLN A 82 -12.90 -11.12 7.40
C GLN A 82 -11.70 -10.21 7.07
N LEU A 83 -10.73 -10.74 6.33
CA LEU A 83 -9.61 -9.95 5.83
C LEU A 83 -10.10 -8.93 4.79
N ASP A 84 -10.92 -9.32 3.82
CA ASP A 84 -11.46 -8.39 2.82
C ASP A 84 -12.30 -7.28 3.46
N GLU A 85 -13.16 -7.58 4.44
CA GLU A 85 -13.89 -6.56 5.20
C GLU A 85 -12.94 -5.54 5.85
N THR A 86 -11.81 -6.02 6.39
CA THR A 86 -10.77 -5.17 6.99
C THR A 86 -10.03 -4.35 5.93
N VAL A 87 -9.75 -4.94 4.76
CA VAL A 87 -9.15 -4.22 3.63
C VAL A 87 -10.08 -3.13 3.13
N GLN A 88 -11.36 -3.44 2.85
CA GLN A 88 -12.33 -2.45 2.38
C GLN A 88 -12.50 -1.30 3.37
N TYR A 89 -12.50 -1.60 4.68
CA TYR A 89 -12.50 -0.60 5.73
C TYR A 89 -11.34 0.40 5.59
N PHE A 90 -10.11 -0.09 5.40
CA PHE A 90 -8.95 0.79 5.20
C PHE A 90 -8.94 1.47 3.84
N VAL A 91 -9.41 0.81 2.77
CA VAL A 91 -9.57 1.43 1.44
C VAL A 91 -10.42 2.69 1.54
N ASP A 92 -11.57 2.61 2.21
CA ASP A 92 -12.46 3.76 2.39
C ASP A 92 -11.81 4.89 3.17
N ARG A 93 -11.12 4.58 4.28
CA ARG A 93 -10.46 5.60 5.10
C ARG A 93 -9.28 6.25 4.39
N ILE A 94 -8.41 5.46 3.75
CA ILE A 94 -7.26 5.96 2.98
C ILE A 94 -7.73 6.84 1.83
N ALA A 95 -8.67 6.36 1.01
CA ALA A 95 -9.17 7.14 -0.12
C ALA A 95 -9.85 8.44 0.34
N THR A 96 -10.66 8.37 1.40
CA THR A 96 -11.33 9.55 1.96
C THR A 96 -10.32 10.55 2.52
N HIS A 97 -9.30 10.08 3.23
CA HIS A 97 -8.24 10.94 3.77
C HIS A 97 -7.45 11.61 2.64
N ALA A 98 -6.95 10.81 1.70
CA ALA A 98 -6.11 11.28 0.62
C ALA A 98 -6.84 12.26 -0.32
N LEU A 99 -8.14 12.06 -0.58
CA LEU A 99 -8.96 13.01 -1.35
C LEU A 99 -9.33 14.28 -0.58
N ARG A 100 -9.22 14.29 0.75
CA ARG A 100 -9.48 15.47 1.60
C ARG A 100 -8.26 16.34 1.81
N ILE A 101 -7.07 15.76 1.71
CA ILE A 101 -5.86 16.56 1.59
C ILE A 101 -6.10 17.47 0.40
N PRO A 102 -5.96 18.80 0.55
CA PRO A 102 -6.09 19.74 -0.55
C PRO A 102 -5.07 19.34 -1.60
N GLY A 103 -5.48 18.45 -2.49
CA GLY A 103 -4.59 17.71 -3.34
C GLY A 103 -4.28 18.65 -4.44
N LEU A 104 -3.26 19.49 -4.23
CA LEU A 104 -2.48 20.11 -5.29
C LEU A 104 -3.39 20.58 -6.44
N SER A 105 -4.53 21.19 -6.11
CA SER A 105 -5.56 21.48 -7.11
C SER A 105 -5.20 22.81 -7.68
N PHE A 106 -4.34 22.76 -8.68
CA PHE A 106 -3.83 23.93 -9.39
C PHE A 106 -4.85 24.47 -10.39
N CYS A 107 -5.93 23.71 -10.62
CA CYS A 107 -7.10 24.12 -11.37
C CYS A 107 -8.07 24.92 -10.49
N GLN A 108 -8.26 26.21 -10.83
CA GLN A 108 -9.34 27.05 -10.28
C GLN A 108 -10.50 27.12 -11.29
N PRO A 109 -11.76 26.87 -10.87
CA PRO A 109 -12.19 26.44 -9.54
C PRO A 109 -11.81 24.99 -9.25
N ALA A 110 -11.67 24.65 -7.96
CA ALA A 110 -11.34 23.31 -7.52
C ALA A 110 -12.27 22.28 -8.19
N PRO A 111 -11.72 21.18 -8.74
CA PRO A 111 -12.54 20.16 -9.37
C PRO A 111 -13.55 19.58 -8.37
N PRO A 112 -14.73 19.15 -8.84
CA PRO A 112 -15.75 18.59 -7.97
C PRO A 112 -15.18 17.37 -7.24
N PHE A 113 -15.54 17.22 -5.96
CA PHE A 113 -15.17 16.04 -5.18
C PHE A 113 -15.84 14.82 -5.82
N LEU A 114 -15.06 14.05 -6.58
CA LEU A 114 -15.50 12.80 -7.17
C LEU A 114 -14.99 11.62 -6.32
N PRO A 115 -15.86 10.65 -5.99
CA PRO A 115 -15.42 9.45 -5.28
C PRO A 115 -14.33 8.71 -6.06
N PRO A 116 -13.50 7.90 -5.39
CA PRO A 116 -12.48 7.11 -6.06
C PRO A 116 -13.13 6.14 -7.05
N THR A 117 -12.51 5.95 -8.21
CA THR A 117 -12.96 4.95 -9.19
C THR A 117 -12.71 3.54 -8.66
N LYS A 118 -13.31 2.55 -9.32
CA LYS A 118 -13.05 1.14 -8.99
C LYS A 118 -11.57 0.78 -9.13
N LEU A 119 -10.86 1.33 -10.13
CA LEU A 119 -9.43 1.05 -10.32
C LEU A 119 -8.59 1.66 -9.20
N GLU A 120 -8.89 2.90 -8.79
CA GLU A 120 -8.19 3.58 -7.69
C GLU A 120 -8.38 2.81 -6.37
N ARG A 121 -9.61 2.39 -6.07
CA ARG A 121 -9.90 1.54 -4.90
C ARG A 121 -9.16 0.21 -4.95
N ASN A 122 -9.11 -0.42 -6.13
CA ASN A 122 -8.41 -1.68 -6.32
C ASN A 122 -6.90 -1.54 -6.10
N ARG A 123 -6.28 -0.41 -6.50
CA ARG A 123 -4.85 -0.15 -6.22
C ARG A 123 -4.59 -0.12 -4.72
N ILE A 124 -5.40 0.64 -3.97
CA ILE A 124 -5.29 0.71 -2.51
C ILE A 124 -5.49 -0.68 -1.88
N ALA A 125 -6.52 -1.42 -2.32
CA ALA A 125 -6.79 -2.77 -1.82
C ALA A 125 -5.60 -3.72 -2.07
N ARG A 126 -5.05 -3.73 -3.30
CA ARG A 126 -3.86 -4.55 -3.64
C ARG A 126 -2.65 -4.18 -2.77
N SER A 127 -2.42 -2.90 -2.50
CA SER A 127 -1.34 -2.47 -1.61
C SER A 127 -1.55 -2.95 -0.17
N LEU A 128 -2.79 -2.96 0.32
CA LEU A 128 -3.13 -3.50 1.63
C LEU A 128 -2.95 -5.03 1.69
N TYR A 129 -3.34 -5.77 0.64
CA TYR A 129 -3.04 -7.22 0.57
C TYR A 129 -1.55 -7.51 0.52
N ARG A 130 -0.77 -6.70 -0.20
CA ARG A 130 0.70 -6.80 -0.20
C ARG A 130 1.30 -6.46 1.15
N PHE A 131 0.76 -5.46 1.85
CA PHE A 131 1.15 -5.14 3.22
C PHE A 131 0.90 -6.32 4.16
N GLU A 132 -0.31 -6.88 4.16
CA GLU A 132 -0.65 -8.08 4.95
C GLU A 132 0.26 -9.27 4.59
N THR A 133 0.53 -9.45 3.30
CA THR A 133 1.44 -10.50 2.84
C THR A 133 2.85 -10.30 3.39
N HIS A 134 3.34 -9.06 3.44
CA HIS A 134 4.62 -8.74 4.05
C HIS A 134 4.61 -9.01 5.55
N CYS A 135 3.56 -8.63 6.27
CA CYS A 135 3.40 -8.94 7.70
C CYS A 135 3.46 -10.45 7.96
N ASN A 136 2.72 -11.25 7.18
CA ASN A 136 2.72 -12.71 7.30
C ASN A 136 4.07 -13.36 6.95
N LEU A 137 4.82 -12.73 6.04
CA LEU A 137 6.14 -13.21 5.64
C LEU A 137 7.24 -12.80 6.61
N HIS A 138 7.01 -11.78 7.44
CA HIS A 138 8.02 -11.23 8.33
C HIS A 138 8.20 -12.18 9.53
N PRO A 139 9.30 -12.97 9.57
CA PRO A 139 9.59 -13.79 10.73
C PRO A 139 10.05 -12.85 11.84
N SER A 140 9.71 -13.15 13.09
CA SER A 140 10.26 -12.51 14.28
C SER A 140 11.81 -12.54 14.29
N GLY A 141 12.40 -11.53 13.64
CA GLY A 141 13.83 -11.25 13.52
C GLY A 141 14.60 -12.13 12.53
N ARG A 142 14.83 -11.63 11.31
CA ARG A 142 16.13 -11.65 10.59
C ARG A 142 16.02 -11.09 9.17
N GLN A 143 17.09 -10.39 8.78
CA GLN A 143 17.58 -10.00 7.45
C GLN A 143 16.57 -10.12 6.29
N SER A 144 16.32 -8.97 5.64
CA SER A 144 15.67 -8.77 4.34
C SER A 144 15.30 -10.06 3.65
N LEU A 145 14.01 -10.26 3.33
CA LEU A 145 13.53 -11.34 2.47
C LEU A 145 14.27 -11.31 1.11
N MET A 146 15.50 -11.81 1.09
CA MET A 146 16.33 -12.01 -0.08
C MET A 146 15.83 -13.30 -0.69
N SER A 147 15.25 -13.22 -1.87
CA SER A 147 14.93 -14.40 -2.65
C SER A 147 16.22 -15.09 -3.10
N HIS A 148 16.11 -16.36 -3.50
CA HIS A 148 17.10 -16.98 -4.38
C HIS A 148 17.48 -15.97 -5.48
N GLN A 149 18.78 -15.76 -5.73
CA GLN A 149 19.38 -14.76 -6.66
C GLN A 149 19.69 -13.36 -6.09
N ASP A 150 19.85 -13.18 -4.77
CA ASP A 150 20.26 -11.91 -4.15
C ASP A 150 19.32 -10.71 -4.39
N LYS A 151 18.08 -10.96 -4.84
CA LYS A 151 17.04 -9.93 -5.04
C LYS A 151 16.15 -9.85 -3.82
N ARG A 152 15.86 -8.64 -3.35
CA ARG A 152 14.96 -8.40 -2.22
C ARG A 152 13.51 -8.51 -2.66
N TYR A 153 12.59 -8.73 -1.72
CA TYR A 153 11.15 -8.71 -1.97
C TYR A 153 10.71 -7.53 -2.86
N ILE A 154 11.21 -6.33 -2.58
CA ILE A 154 10.85 -5.08 -3.27
C ILE A 154 11.36 -5.03 -4.72
N ASP A 155 12.45 -5.75 -5.03
CA ASP A 155 13.10 -5.72 -6.35
C ASP A 155 12.27 -6.46 -7.43
N HIS A 156 11.21 -7.17 -7.03
CA HIS A 156 10.31 -7.92 -7.91
C HIS A 156 9.09 -7.11 -8.39
N PHE A 157 8.98 -5.85 -7.97
CA PHE A 157 7.84 -4.98 -8.26
C PHE A 157 8.29 -3.68 -8.92
N ALA A 158 7.39 -3.08 -9.70
CA ALA A 158 7.68 -1.77 -10.26
C ALA A 158 7.79 -0.71 -9.15
N PRO A 159 8.61 0.34 -9.33
CA PRO A 159 8.81 1.37 -8.30
C PRO A 159 7.50 2.03 -7.83
N TRP A 160 6.57 2.31 -8.74
CA TRP A 160 5.27 2.87 -8.38
C TRP A 160 4.40 1.91 -7.59
N GLU A 161 4.47 0.59 -7.83
CA GLU A 161 3.77 -0.40 -7.01
C GLU A 161 4.36 -0.45 -5.59
N ASN A 162 5.67 -0.28 -5.45
CA ASN A 162 6.31 -0.16 -4.13
C ASN A 162 5.95 1.16 -3.46
N GLU A 163 5.90 2.27 -4.18
CA GLU A 163 5.46 3.56 -3.64
C GLU A 163 4.00 3.50 -3.18
N GLN A 164 3.13 2.75 -3.86
CA GLN A 164 1.75 2.50 -3.41
C GLN A 164 1.74 1.77 -2.06
N LEU A 165 2.64 0.81 -1.87
CA LEU A 165 2.81 0.08 -0.61
C LEU A 165 3.33 0.99 0.52
N VAL A 166 4.27 1.90 0.21
CA VAL A 166 4.72 2.92 1.17
C VAL A 166 3.56 3.84 1.57
N CYS A 167 2.75 4.32 0.61
CA CYS A 167 1.63 5.21 0.90
C CYS A 167 0.65 4.59 1.91
N VAL A 168 0.28 3.31 1.73
CA VAL A 168 -0.62 2.65 2.69
C VAL A 168 0.05 2.40 4.03
N SER A 169 1.32 1.96 4.04
CA SER A 169 2.06 1.73 5.28
C SER A 169 2.22 3.02 6.09
N GLU A 170 2.58 4.12 5.44
CA GLU A 170 2.77 5.41 6.08
C GLU A 170 1.45 5.98 6.60
N TYR A 171 0.34 5.76 5.88
CA TYR A 171 -0.98 6.11 6.40
C TYR A 171 -1.33 5.33 7.69
N LEU A 172 -1.12 4.01 7.69
CA LEU A 172 -1.37 3.18 8.87
C LEU A 172 -0.47 3.59 10.04
N PHE A 173 0.79 3.94 9.77
CA PHE A 173 1.71 4.49 10.76
C PHE A 173 1.20 5.83 11.31
N GLN A 174 1.06 6.84 10.46
CA GLN A 174 0.91 8.25 10.86
C GLN A 174 -0.50 8.59 11.34
N HIS A 175 -1.52 7.92 10.81
CA HIS A 175 -2.92 8.29 11.05
C HIS A 175 -3.69 7.27 11.88
N ILE A 176 -3.15 6.06 12.10
CA ILE A 176 -3.82 5.02 12.87
C ILE A 176 -3.03 4.66 14.13
N VAL A 177 -1.86 4.04 13.98
CA VAL A 177 -1.16 3.43 15.12
C VAL A 177 -0.43 4.47 15.98
N ASN A 178 0.38 5.34 15.37
CA ASN A 178 1.19 6.31 16.10
C ASN A 178 0.34 7.30 16.93
N PRO A 179 -0.76 7.89 16.43
CA PRO A 179 -1.58 8.79 17.23
C PRO A 179 -2.18 8.12 18.46
N VAL A 180 -2.64 6.86 18.34
CA VAL A 180 -3.25 6.12 19.45
C VAL A 180 -2.22 5.79 20.52
N LEU A 181 -1.05 5.28 20.11
CA LEU A 181 0.04 5.00 21.06
C LEU A 181 0.55 6.28 21.72
N SER A 182 0.67 7.37 20.96
CA SER A 182 1.08 8.68 21.50
C SER A 182 0.08 9.20 22.53
N GLY A 183 -1.22 8.99 22.33
CA GLY A 183 -2.26 9.33 23.31
C GLY A 183 -2.25 8.46 24.57
N CYS A 184 -1.72 7.25 24.50
CA CYS A 184 -1.61 6.32 25.63
C CYS A 184 -0.23 6.33 26.30
N CYS A 185 0.71 7.11 25.78
CA CYS A 185 2.13 7.13 26.13
C CYS A 185 2.38 7.11 27.65
N ASP A 186 1.71 7.99 28.39
CA ASP A 186 1.84 8.12 29.85
C ASP A 186 1.46 6.84 30.62
N HIS A 187 0.60 5.99 30.05
CA HIS A 187 0.13 4.73 30.65
C HIS A 187 0.92 3.50 30.18
N LEU A 188 1.72 3.63 29.13
CA LEU A 188 2.52 2.53 28.55
C LEU A 188 3.86 2.35 29.27
N PHE A 189 4.43 3.43 29.81
CA PHE A 189 5.75 3.44 30.46
C PHE A 189 5.76 3.02 31.94
N ASP A 190 4.62 2.62 32.52
CA ASP A 190 4.59 1.96 33.84
C ASP A 190 5.17 0.53 33.82
N ARG A 191 5.61 0.03 32.65
CA ARG A 191 6.25 -1.27 32.50
C ARG A 191 7.79 -1.13 32.65
N PRO A 192 8.47 -1.94 33.48
CA PRO A 192 9.94 -1.90 33.63
C PRO A 192 10.72 -2.46 32.42
N MET A 193 10.07 -2.56 31.25
CA MET A 193 10.62 -3.23 30.06
C MET A 193 11.40 -2.28 29.14
N TYR A 194 11.28 -0.96 29.34
CA TYR A 194 11.96 0.05 28.53
C TYR A 194 12.86 0.91 29.41
N PRO A 195 14.16 1.08 29.07
CA PRO A 195 15.06 1.96 29.82
C PRO A 195 14.49 3.39 29.90
N ALA A 196 14.67 4.06 31.04
CA ALA A 196 14.24 5.45 31.26
C ALA A 196 14.84 6.47 30.26
N GLU A 197 15.76 6.02 29.41
CA GLU A 197 16.41 6.80 28.36
C GLU A 197 15.49 7.05 27.14
N PHE A 198 14.37 6.31 27.01
CA PHE A 198 13.38 6.45 25.94
C PHE A 198 12.21 7.42 26.25
N LEU A 199 12.34 8.25 27.28
CA LEU A 199 11.26 9.11 27.82
C LEU A 199 10.81 10.30 26.94
N VAL A 200 11.11 10.31 25.64
CA VAL A 200 10.65 11.36 24.71
C VAL A 200 9.87 10.72 23.57
N GLY A 201 8.55 10.62 23.75
CA GLY A 201 7.61 10.14 22.74
C GLY A 201 7.53 8.62 22.63
N VAL A 202 6.70 8.14 21.71
CA VAL A 202 6.58 6.71 21.39
C VAL A 202 7.76 6.30 20.50
N PRO A 203 8.56 5.29 20.87
CA PRO A 203 9.61 4.77 20.00
C PRO A 203 9.02 4.31 18.66
N GLU A 204 9.64 4.68 17.54
CA GLU A 204 9.20 4.27 16.20
C GLU A 204 9.12 2.74 16.09
N GLU A 205 10.00 2.04 16.80
CA GLU A 205 10.03 0.59 16.93
C GLU A 205 8.74 0.02 17.53
N LEU A 206 8.07 0.74 18.44
CA LEU A 206 6.80 0.29 19.03
C LEU A 206 5.66 0.42 18.03
N VAL A 207 5.67 1.46 17.20
CA VAL A 207 4.70 1.63 16.11
C VAL A 207 4.92 0.54 15.06
N ASP A 208 6.17 0.34 14.63
CA ASP A 208 6.57 -0.68 13.68
C ASP A 208 6.19 -2.09 14.16
N PHE A 209 6.41 -2.38 15.44
CA PHE A 209 6.00 -3.62 16.07
C PHE A 209 4.49 -3.89 15.91
N HIS A 210 3.64 -2.89 16.15
CA HIS A 210 2.20 -3.06 15.99
C HIS A 210 1.75 -3.10 14.52
N LEU A 211 2.44 -2.41 13.61
CA LEU A 211 2.17 -2.52 12.18
C LEU A 211 2.44 -3.93 11.64
N LEU A 212 3.49 -4.59 12.13
CA LEU A 212 3.86 -5.93 11.68
C LEU A 212 2.87 -7.04 12.09
N HIS A 213 1.94 -6.77 13.01
CA HIS A 213 0.88 -7.71 13.37
C HIS A 213 -0.28 -7.76 12.35
N GLY A 214 -0.19 -6.99 11.27
CA GLY A 214 -1.14 -7.04 10.15
C GLY A 214 -2.40 -6.21 10.37
N LEU A 215 -3.22 -6.17 9.32
CA LEU A 215 -4.36 -5.27 9.19
C LEU A 215 -5.45 -5.55 10.22
N ALA A 216 -5.69 -6.82 10.55
CA ALA A 216 -6.69 -7.20 11.55
C ALA A 216 -6.33 -6.61 12.93
N HIS A 217 -5.05 -6.67 13.31
CA HIS A 217 -4.53 -6.07 14.54
C HIS A 217 -4.61 -4.55 14.51
N ILE A 218 -4.17 -3.93 13.40
CA ILE A 218 -4.23 -2.47 13.24
C ILE A 218 -5.67 -1.95 13.33
N ARG A 219 -6.65 -2.70 12.82
CA ARG A 219 -8.07 -2.32 12.90
C ARG A 219 -8.58 -2.24 14.34
N LEU A 220 -8.03 -3.01 15.27
CA LEU A 220 -8.38 -2.93 16.70
C LEU A 220 -8.04 -1.55 17.27
N PHE A 221 -6.92 -0.94 16.89
CA PHE A 221 -6.58 0.43 17.32
C PHE A 221 -7.61 1.47 16.89
N VAL A 222 -8.39 1.21 15.84
CA VAL A 222 -9.43 2.15 15.40
C VAL A 222 -10.74 1.89 16.10
N ILE A 223 -11.15 0.62 16.21
CA ILE A 223 -12.41 0.24 16.86
C ILE A 223 -12.36 0.63 18.33
N GLU A 224 -11.30 0.25 19.04
CA GLU A 224 -11.19 0.45 20.49
C GLU A 224 -10.91 1.93 20.85
N ASN A 225 -10.24 2.68 19.98
CA ASN A 225 -10.02 4.13 20.16
C ASN A 225 -11.30 4.96 20.02
N GLU A 226 -12.31 4.44 19.33
CA GLU A 226 -13.62 5.09 19.25
C GLU A 226 -14.51 4.78 20.47
N THR A 227 -14.16 3.79 21.30
CA THR A 227 -15.01 3.28 22.41
C THR A 227 -14.44 3.51 23.81
N ASP A 228 -13.19 3.14 24.12
CA ASP A 228 -12.63 3.21 25.48
C ASP A 228 -11.08 3.10 25.52
N LEU A 229 -10.42 4.00 26.26
CA LEU A 229 -8.97 3.97 26.50
C LEU A 229 -8.50 2.66 27.15
N GLU A 230 -9.29 2.06 28.06
CA GLU A 230 -8.88 0.80 28.71
C GLU A 230 -8.86 -0.37 27.72
N GLN A 231 -9.73 -0.36 26.71
CA GLN A 231 -9.73 -1.38 25.66
C GLN A 231 -8.50 -1.27 24.76
N ILE A 232 -8.07 -0.04 24.42
CA ILE A 232 -6.80 0.20 23.72
C ILE A 232 -5.62 -0.33 24.54
N LEU A 233 -5.59 -0.03 25.85
CA LEU A 233 -4.54 -0.51 26.73
C LEU A 233 -4.52 -2.04 26.82
N GLN A 234 -5.67 -2.71 26.74
CA GLN A 234 -5.74 -4.17 26.64
C GLN A 234 -5.15 -4.70 25.33
N VAL A 235 -5.40 -4.05 24.20
CA VAL A 235 -4.77 -4.42 22.91
C VAL A 235 -3.25 -4.31 23.03
N VAL A 236 -2.74 -3.19 23.54
CA VAL A 236 -1.29 -2.97 23.67
C VAL A 236 -0.66 -3.95 24.66
N ARG A 237 -1.26 -4.14 25.84
CA ARG A 237 -0.75 -5.06 26.89
C ARG A 237 -0.86 -6.53 26.49
N GLY A 238 -1.87 -6.88 25.70
CA GLY A 238 -2.12 -8.24 25.23
C GLY A 238 -1.22 -8.67 24.08
N THR A 239 -0.56 -7.72 23.39
CA THR A 239 0.35 -8.03 22.28
C THR A 239 1.70 -8.53 22.85
N PRO A 240 2.14 -9.76 22.55
CA PRO A 240 3.36 -10.33 23.10
C PRO A 240 4.61 -9.51 22.72
N PRO A 241 5.45 -9.08 23.68
CA PRO A 241 6.58 -8.21 23.36
C PRO A 241 7.60 -8.92 22.45
N CYS A 242 8.06 -8.22 21.41
CA CYS A 242 9.21 -8.64 20.61
C CYS A 242 10.48 -8.00 21.16
N TYR A 243 11.50 -8.81 21.47
CA TYR A 243 12.79 -8.35 22.00
C TYR A 243 13.77 -7.91 20.88
N ILE A 244 13.29 -7.76 19.65
CA ILE A 244 14.11 -7.50 18.47
C ILE A 244 13.68 -6.16 17.86
N TRP A 245 14.65 -5.36 17.45
CA TRP A 245 14.49 -4.16 16.63
C TRP A 245 13.84 -4.53 15.29
N THR A 246 12.50 -4.60 15.28
CA THR A 246 11.74 -4.87 14.07
C THR A 246 11.56 -3.59 13.28
N ARG A 247 11.84 -3.64 11.98
CA ARG A 247 11.63 -2.52 11.08
C ARG A 247 10.36 -2.79 10.29
N SER A 248 9.44 -1.84 10.26
CA SER A 248 8.32 -1.91 9.33
C SER A 248 8.81 -1.89 7.88
N ILE A 249 7.92 -2.21 6.96
CA ILE A 249 8.21 -2.11 5.52
C ILE A 249 8.70 -0.71 5.11
N GLN A 250 8.23 0.34 5.79
CA GLN A 250 8.69 1.70 5.57
C GLN A 250 10.15 1.86 6.02
N SER A 251 10.47 1.42 7.24
CA SER A 251 11.82 1.43 7.80
C SER A 251 12.79 0.58 6.97
N GLU A 252 12.34 -0.55 6.41
CA GLU A 252 13.14 -1.32 5.45
C GLU A 252 13.38 -0.54 4.16
N LEU A 253 12.33 -0.02 3.53
CA LEU A 253 12.42 0.69 2.25
C LEU A 253 13.33 1.93 2.33
N ILE A 254 13.25 2.69 3.42
CA ILE A 254 14.07 3.90 3.63
C ILE A 254 15.52 3.55 4.00
N TYR A 255 15.75 2.55 4.86
CA TYR A 255 17.11 2.21 5.30
C TYR A 255 18.01 1.69 4.16
N PHE A 256 17.41 1.08 3.14
CA PHE A 256 18.16 0.53 2.00
C PHE A 256 18.43 1.54 0.87
N GLU A 257 17.98 2.80 0.99
CA GLU A 257 18.41 3.92 0.12
C GLU A 257 19.95 4.01 0.06
N CYS A 258 20.65 3.62 1.14
CA CYS A 258 22.10 3.68 1.27
C CYS A 258 22.89 2.58 0.51
N MET A 259 22.23 1.61 -0.13
CA MET A 259 22.90 0.39 -0.66
C MET A 259 22.99 0.30 -2.19
N HIS A 260 22.32 1.17 -2.97
CA HIS A 260 22.51 1.17 -4.42
C HIS A 260 23.73 2.01 -4.83
N PRO A 261 24.49 1.59 -5.86
CA PRO A 261 25.53 2.42 -6.45
C PRO A 261 24.94 3.71 -7.02
N ASP A 262 25.77 4.76 -7.13
CA ASP A 262 25.37 5.98 -7.84
C ASP A 262 24.88 5.62 -9.24
N THR A 263 23.65 6.02 -9.54
CA THR A 263 23.00 5.82 -10.86
C THR A 263 22.68 7.20 -11.44
N PRO A 264 22.52 7.33 -12.76
CA PRO A 264 22.01 8.56 -13.36
C PRO A 264 20.64 8.93 -12.78
N GLU A 265 20.21 10.17 -13.00
CA GLU A 265 18.85 10.56 -12.69
C GLU A 265 17.87 9.91 -13.68
N LEU A 266 16.62 9.68 -13.27
CA LEU A 266 15.59 9.04 -14.10
C LEU A 266 15.42 9.72 -15.46
N LYS A 267 15.53 11.04 -15.52
CA LYS A 267 15.42 11.80 -16.78
C LYS A 267 16.52 11.46 -17.79
N ASP A 268 17.64 10.95 -17.30
CA ASP A 268 18.83 10.59 -18.06
C ASP A 268 18.93 9.06 -18.30
N PHE A 269 17.89 8.29 -17.92
CA PHE A 269 17.88 6.85 -18.12
C PHE A 269 17.82 6.46 -19.60
N GLU A 270 18.76 5.63 -20.01
CA GLU A 270 18.74 4.96 -21.29
C GLU A 270 17.96 3.63 -21.23
N SER A 271 17.65 3.05 -22.40
CA SER A 271 16.84 1.83 -22.51
C SER A 271 17.38 0.63 -21.69
N GLU A 272 18.68 0.56 -21.46
CA GLU A 272 19.28 -0.52 -20.65
C GLU A 272 19.15 -0.26 -19.14
N GLU A 273 19.21 0.99 -18.71
CA GLU A 273 19.01 1.40 -17.32
C GLU A 273 17.54 1.25 -16.93
N GLU A 274 16.64 1.64 -17.83
CA GLU A 274 15.20 1.43 -17.70
C GLU A 274 14.88 -0.05 -17.41
N LYS A 275 15.42 -0.97 -18.21
CA LYS A 275 15.24 -2.42 -18.01
C LYS A 275 15.86 -2.94 -16.71
N LYS A 276 16.96 -2.34 -16.28
CA LYS A 276 17.74 -2.79 -15.11
C LYS A 276 17.11 -2.33 -13.79
N TYR A 277 16.65 -1.09 -13.73
CA TYR A 277 16.21 -0.43 -12.49
C TYR A 277 14.69 -0.27 -12.38
N ILE A 278 13.93 -0.50 -13.46
CA ILE A 278 12.47 -0.42 -13.46
C ILE A 278 11.89 -1.79 -13.85
N PRO A 279 11.66 -2.68 -12.87
CA PRO A 279 11.02 -3.96 -13.11
C PRO A 279 9.61 -3.79 -13.69
N GLN A 280 9.16 -4.80 -14.44
CA GLN A 280 7.80 -4.84 -14.97
C GLN A 280 6.78 -4.94 -13.84
N PRO A 281 5.67 -4.19 -13.88
CA PRO A 281 4.66 -4.21 -12.84
C PRO A 281 4.08 -5.62 -12.67
N ARG A 282 3.79 -6.00 -11.43
CA ARG A 282 3.13 -7.27 -11.10
C ARG A 282 1.76 -7.34 -11.73
N VAL A 283 0.99 -6.26 -11.61
CA VAL A 283 -0.33 -6.14 -12.24
C VAL A 283 -0.25 -5.20 -13.42
N ARG A 284 -0.70 -5.67 -14.59
CA ARG A 284 -0.89 -4.80 -15.75
C ARG A 284 -2.12 -3.92 -15.51
N ASP A 285 -1.87 -2.73 -14.97
CA ASP A 285 -2.89 -1.69 -14.86
C ASP A 285 -3.23 -1.18 -16.27
N SER A 286 -4.52 -1.05 -16.58
CA SER A 286 -4.95 -0.52 -17.88
C SER A 286 -4.79 1.01 -17.96
N ASP A 287 -4.60 1.66 -16.81
CA ASP A 287 -4.43 3.11 -16.70
C ASP A 287 -2.99 3.43 -16.27
N SER A 288 -2.37 4.39 -16.97
CA SER A 288 -0.97 4.77 -16.78
C SER A 288 -0.74 5.74 -15.62
N GLY A 289 -1.80 6.22 -14.97
CA GLY A 289 -1.76 7.28 -13.95
C GLY A 289 -0.70 7.05 -12.87
N PRO A 290 -0.66 5.88 -12.21
CA PRO A 290 0.35 5.57 -11.20
C PRO A 290 1.79 5.69 -11.68
N GLU A 291 2.10 5.17 -12.86
CA GLU A 291 3.44 5.22 -13.43
C GLU A 291 3.78 6.65 -13.86
N ASP A 292 2.87 7.34 -14.55
CA ASP A 292 3.10 8.68 -15.07
C ASP A 292 3.41 9.69 -13.96
N ILE A 293 2.64 9.64 -12.86
CA ILE A 293 2.85 10.56 -11.74
C ILE A 293 4.07 10.18 -10.90
N TRP A 294 4.38 8.89 -10.81
CA TRP A 294 5.63 8.44 -10.21
C TRP A 294 6.84 8.94 -11.01
N ARG A 295 6.82 8.81 -12.35
CA ARG A 295 7.89 9.33 -13.22
C ARG A 295 8.01 10.83 -13.08
N TRP A 296 6.89 11.56 -13.05
CA TRP A 296 6.89 13.01 -12.82
C TRP A 296 7.58 13.37 -11.49
N ALA A 297 7.27 12.68 -10.40
CA ALA A 297 7.83 12.98 -9.08
C ALA A 297 9.34 12.66 -8.95
N ASN A 298 9.87 11.76 -9.79
CA ASN A 298 11.22 11.18 -9.64
C ASN A 298 12.19 11.54 -10.78
N GLN A 299 11.86 12.46 -11.68
CA GLN A 299 12.72 12.82 -12.85
C GLN A 299 14.17 13.15 -12.46
N GLU A 300 14.35 13.93 -11.39
CA GLU A 300 15.67 14.40 -10.92
C GLU A 300 16.25 13.50 -9.81
N ARG A 301 15.85 12.23 -9.78
CA ARG A 301 16.28 11.29 -8.74
C ARG A 301 16.98 10.11 -9.37
N ASP A 302 18.00 9.63 -8.67
CA ASP A 302 18.64 8.35 -8.96
C ASP A 302 17.83 7.18 -8.36
N ALA A 303 18.19 5.95 -8.75
CA ALA A 303 17.47 4.74 -8.40
C ALA A 303 17.37 4.46 -6.89
N ARG A 304 18.23 5.05 -6.04
CA ARG A 304 18.15 4.90 -4.57
C ARG A 304 16.87 5.50 -4.01
N HIS A 305 16.40 6.58 -4.64
CA HIS A 305 15.33 7.42 -4.10
C HIS A 305 14.00 7.22 -4.84
N PHE A 306 13.88 6.16 -5.64
CA PHE A 306 12.69 5.84 -6.41
C PHE A 306 11.50 5.42 -5.56
N VAL A 307 11.74 4.93 -4.36
CA VAL A 307 10.71 4.44 -3.44
C VAL A 307 10.96 5.02 -2.06
N GLY A 308 9.92 5.51 -1.39
CA GLY A 308 9.98 5.88 0.02
C GLY A 308 10.74 7.16 0.34
N TYR A 309 11.21 7.90 -0.67
CA TYR A 309 12.05 9.09 -0.47
C TYR A 309 11.48 10.03 0.59
N TYR A 310 12.25 10.30 1.64
CA TYR A 310 11.74 11.00 2.83
C TYR A 310 11.17 12.39 2.53
N LYS A 311 11.72 13.14 1.55
CA LYS A 311 11.17 14.46 1.17
C LYS A 311 9.84 14.37 0.41
N ALA A 312 9.49 13.22 -0.15
CA ALA A 312 8.22 13.01 -0.84
C ALA A 312 7.04 12.72 0.11
N LYS A 313 7.22 12.87 1.42
CA LYS A 313 6.20 12.62 2.46
C LYS A 313 4.83 13.25 2.12
N LYS A 314 4.83 14.52 1.70
CA LYS A 314 3.60 15.25 1.35
C LYS A 314 2.86 14.69 0.13
N LEU A 315 3.59 14.15 -0.85
CA LEU A 315 2.97 13.45 -1.98
C LEU A 315 2.34 12.13 -1.53
N ARG A 316 3.00 11.42 -0.60
CA ARG A 316 2.48 10.17 -0.04
C ARG A 316 1.27 10.36 0.87
N GLU A 317 1.18 11.46 1.62
CA GLU A 317 -0.05 11.84 2.34
C GLU A 317 -1.24 11.87 1.36
N TRP A 318 -1.06 12.45 0.16
CA TRP A 318 -2.05 12.48 -0.92
C TRP A 318 -2.18 11.15 -1.70
N ALA A 319 -1.45 10.11 -1.32
CA ALA A 319 -1.42 8.81 -1.99
C ALA A 319 -1.23 8.93 -3.51
N PHE A 320 -0.32 9.80 -3.95
CA PHE A 320 -0.22 10.31 -5.32
C PHE A 320 -0.21 9.22 -6.42
N VAL A 321 0.36 8.05 -6.14
CA VAL A 321 0.47 6.91 -7.07
C VAL A 321 -0.78 6.01 -7.11
N MET A 322 -1.87 6.37 -6.43
CA MET A 322 -3.13 5.60 -6.41
C MET A 322 -4.12 6.03 -7.50
N TRP A 323 -3.92 7.22 -8.06
CA TRP A 323 -4.95 7.91 -8.84
C TRP A 323 -4.92 7.54 -10.32
N ASP A 324 -6.10 7.54 -10.94
CA ASP A 324 -6.22 7.34 -12.38
C ASP A 324 -5.64 8.55 -13.13
N ARG A 325 -5.15 8.30 -14.34
CA ARG A 325 -4.57 9.32 -15.21
C ARG A 325 -5.51 10.49 -15.44
N TRP A 326 -6.81 10.21 -15.64
CA TRP A 326 -7.80 11.27 -15.87
C TRP A 326 -7.92 12.23 -14.68
N ARG A 327 -7.81 11.72 -13.44
CA ARG A 327 -7.91 12.53 -12.22
C ARG A 327 -6.67 13.38 -12.05
N ILE A 328 -5.50 12.80 -12.32
CA ILE A 328 -4.21 13.49 -12.34
C ILE A 328 -4.20 14.63 -13.36
N ASP A 329 -4.74 14.38 -14.57
CA ASP A 329 -4.89 15.40 -15.61
C ASP A 329 -5.86 16.51 -15.17
N ASP A 330 -7.00 16.17 -14.55
CA ASP A 330 -8.00 17.13 -14.07
C ASP A 330 -7.46 18.02 -12.94
N TRP A 331 -6.59 17.47 -12.09
CA TRP A 331 -5.85 18.24 -11.07
C TRP A 331 -4.72 19.09 -11.65
N GLY A 332 -4.29 18.84 -12.89
CA GLY A 332 -3.25 19.62 -13.57
C GLY A 332 -1.83 19.36 -13.06
N VAL A 333 -1.61 18.28 -12.30
CA VAL A 333 -0.37 18.02 -11.56
C VAL A 333 0.85 17.90 -12.50
N LEU A 334 0.68 17.15 -13.59
CA LEU A 334 1.78 16.81 -14.49
C LEU A 334 2.25 17.99 -15.37
N ILE A 335 1.54 19.12 -15.36
CA ILE A 335 1.95 20.29 -16.15
C ILE A 335 2.80 21.26 -15.32
N LEU A 336 2.99 20.99 -14.03
CA LEU A 336 3.84 21.83 -13.21
C LEU A 336 5.30 21.47 -13.42
N SER A 337 6.16 22.49 -13.46
CA SER A 337 7.60 22.27 -13.42
C SER A 337 7.95 21.60 -12.09
N HIS A 338 8.63 20.46 -12.18
CA HIS A 338 9.14 19.72 -11.02
C HIS A 338 10.00 20.62 -10.11
N ALA A 339 10.75 21.55 -10.72
CA ALA A 339 11.62 22.56 -10.10
C ALA A 339 10.95 23.53 -9.10
N LEU A 340 9.63 23.48 -8.94
CA LEU A 340 8.88 24.35 -8.01
C LEU A 340 8.26 23.61 -6.84
N THR A 341 8.49 22.30 -6.68
CA THR A 341 7.75 21.50 -5.69
C THR A 341 8.50 21.24 -4.40
N PHE A 342 9.82 21.46 -4.33
CA PHE A 342 10.60 21.29 -3.10
C PHE A 342 11.62 22.42 -2.94
N ASP A 343 11.66 23.08 -1.78
CA ASP A 343 12.73 24.03 -1.47
C ASP A 343 14.06 23.31 -1.21
N ALA A 344 15.13 24.09 -1.01
CA ALA A 344 16.44 23.56 -0.66
C ALA A 344 16.42 22.64 0.60
N ASP A 345 15.44 22.84 1.48
CA ASP A 345 15.22 22.08 2.71
C ASP A 345 14.32 20.85 2.50
N GLY A 346 13.79 20.65 1.29
CA GLY A 346 12.91 19.53 0.95
C GLY A 346 11.47 19.69 1.38
N GLN A 347 11.05 20.89 1.78
CA GLN A 347 9.64 21.17 2.06
C GLN A 347 8.89 21.42 0.77
N PHE A 348 7.65 20.96 0.74
CA PHE A 348 6.77 21.17 -0.40
C PHE A 348 6.50 22.67 -0.58
N ILE A 349 6.95 23.26 -1.68
CA ILE A 349 6.53 24.60 -2.10
C ILE A 349 5.33 24.43 -3.02
N GLU A 350 4.25 25.18 -2.77
CA GLU A 350 3.13 25.27 -3.72
C GLU A 350 3.65 25.77 -5.09
N PRO A 351 3.57 24.96 -6.16
CA PRO A 351 4.06 25.36 -7.45
C PRO A 351 3.16 26.45 -8.04
N ARG A 352 3.77 27.61 -8.34
CA ARG A 352 3.11 28.70 -9.08
C ARG A 352 3.29 28.47 -10.57
N GLY A 353 2.45 27.63 -11.16
CA GLY A 353 2.33 27.46 -12.61
C GLY A 353 0.96 27.89 -13.11
N GLU A 354 0.89 28.85 -14.03
CA GLU A 354 -0.36 29.18 -14.72
C GLU A 354 -0.65 28.13 -15.81
N MET A 355 -1.83 27.49 -15.76
CA MET A 355 -2.29 26.61 -16.84
C MET A 355 -2.45 27.39 -18.15
N THR A 356 -1.91 26.86 -19.25
CA THR A 356 -2.14 27.43 -20.58
C THR A 356 -3.61 27.29 -21.02
N PRO A 357 -4.11 28.16 -21.90
CA PRO A 357 -5.49 28.08 -22.41
C PRO A 357 -5.88 26.73 -23.03
N GLU A 358 -4.95 26.09 -23.74
CA GLU A 358 -5.14 24.78 -24.39
C GLU A 358 -5.31 23.64 -23.37
N MET A 359 -4.66 23.76 -22.22
CA MET A 359 -4.79 22.80 -21.11
C MET A 359 -6.14 22.94 -20.41
N LYS A 360 -6.58 24.19 -20.19
CA LYS A 360 -7.92 24.47 -19.65
C LYS A 360 -8.99 23.90 -20.58
N GLU A 361 -8.79 23.98 -21.89
CA GLU A 361 -9.73 23.42 -22.87
C GLU A 361 -9.73 21.88 -22.89
N ARG A 362 -8.58 21.22 -22.76
CA ARG A 362 -8.52 19.75 -22.61
C ARG A 362 -9.26 19.26 -21.36
N CYS A 363 -9.09 19.93 -20.21
CA CYS A 363 -9.80 19.59 -18.99
C CYS A 363 -11.33 19.77 -19.16
N ARG A 364 -11.75 20.89 -19.78
CA ARG A 364 -13.17 21.18 -20.07
C ARG A 364 -13.81 20.14 -21.00
N LEU A 365 -13.14 19.78 -22.09
CA LEU A 365 -13.65 18.81 -23.07
C LEU A 365 -13.82 17.41 -22.45
N ARG A 366 -12.91 17.00 -21.57
CA ARG A 366 -12.97 15.70 -20.90
C ARG A 366 -14.04 15.67 -19.81
N LYS A 367 -14.21 16.78 -19.07
CA LYS A 367 -15.31 16.95 -18.11
C LYS A 367 -16.69 16.81 -18.77
N ARG A 368 -16.90 17.42 -19.94
CA ARG A 368 -18.15 17.29 -20.71
C ARG A 368 -18.46 15.83 -21.11
N ARG A 369 -17.43 15.06 -21.48
CA ARG A 369 -17.58 13.63 -21.81
C ARG A 369 -17.98 12.78 -20.61
N LEU A 370 -17.48 13.10 -19.42
CA LEU A 370 -17.76 12.35 -18.19
C LEU A 370 -19.10 12.71 -17.55
N THR A 371 -19.58 13.96 -17.69
CA THR A 371 -20.87 14.40 -17.13
C THR A 371 -22.07 14.16 -18.04
N GLY A 372 -21.90 13.48 -19.19
CA GLY A 372 -23.01 13.09 -20.07
C GLY A 372 -23.74 14.25 -20.76
N HIS A 373 -23.18 15.46 -20.76
CA HIS A 373 -23.73 16.60 -21.49
C HIS A 373 -23.02 16.74 -22.83
N ILE A 374 -23.62 16.13 -23.86
CA ILE A 374 -23.38 16.48 -25.27
C ILE A 374 -23.96 17.86 -25.53
#